data_AF-A0AAQ3U3R7-F1
#
_entry.id   AF-A0AAQ3U3R7-F1
#
_cell.length_a   1.000
_cell.length_b   1.000
_cell.length_c   1.000
_cell.angle_alpha   90.00
_cell.angle_beta   90.00
_cell.angle_gamma   90.00
#
_symmetry.space_group_name_H-M   'P 1'
#
loop_
_entity.id
_entity.type
_entity.pdbx_description
1 polymer ?
#
loop_
_entity_poly.entity_id
_entity_poly.type
_entity_poly.pdbx_seq_one_letter_code
_entity_poly.pdbx_strand_id
1 'polypeptide(L)'
;MRQRRWLELIKDYDLEIHYHPGKANVVADALSRKAHCNFIEARPTIVPKDMELRKKILDEAHTSLFTMHPGSNKMYQDLKQKFWWTRMKREIAKYVSECDICRELKPIT
;
A
#
# COMPACT_ATOMS: atom_id res chain seq x y z
N MET A 1 3.09 -15.14 -14.91
CA MET A 1 1.99 -16.15 -14.98
C MET A 1 0.59 -15.53 -14.96
N ARG A 2 0.27 -14.54 -14.09
CA ARG A 2 -1.10 -14.00 -13.94
C ARG A 2 -1.59 -13.19 -15.16
N GLN A 3 -0.76 -12.33 -15.78
CA GLN A 3 -1.14 -11.54 -16.96
C GLN A 3 -1.54 -12.39 -18.18
N ARG A 4 -0.84 -13.50 -18.44
CA ARG A 4 -1.15 -14.40 -19.57
C ARG A 4 -2.54 -15.01 -19.45
N ARG A 5 -2.90 -15.46 -18.24
CA ARG A 5 -4.23 -15.99 -17.92
C ARG A 5 -5.36 -14.97 -18.13
N TRP A 6 -5.12 -13.70 -17.80
CA TRP A 6 -6.10 -12.64 -18.06
C TRP A 6 -6.29 -12.38 -19.54
N LEU A 7 -5.19 -12.35 -20.32
CA LEU A 7 -5.28 -12.19 -21.78
C LEU A 7 -6.02 -13.34 -22.45
N GLU A 8 -5.81 -14.57 -21.98
CA GLU A 8 -6.54 -15.76 -22.42
C GLU A 8 -8.03 -15.69 -22.11
N LEU A 9 -8.43 -15.07 -20.99
CA LEU A 9 -9.84 -14.89 -20.64
C LEU A 9 -10.50 -13.79 -21.48
N ILE A 10 -9.78 -12.68 -21.70
CA ILE A 10 -10.31 -11.47 -22.34
C ILE A 10 -10.46 -11.65 -23.86
N LYS A 11 -9.59 -12.45 -24.50
CA LYS A 11 -9.63 -12.67 -25.96
C LYS A 11 -10.93 -13.31 -26.46
N ASP A 12 -11.66 -14.01 -25.59
CA ASP A 12 -12.89 -14.73 -25.94
C ASP A 12 -14.13 -13.82 -25.89
N TYR A 13 -13.97 -12.55 -25.48
CA TYR A 13 -15.03 -11.55 -25.47
C TYR A 13 -14.80 -10.54 -26.60
N ASP A 14 -15.87 -10.18 -27.31
CA ASP A 14 -15.86 -9.08 -28.28
C ASP A 14 -15.82 -7.74 -27.52
N LEU A 15 -14.60 -7.26 -27.26
CA LEU A 15 -14.33 -6.05 -26.49
C LEU A 15 -13.75 -4.97 -27.40
N GLU A 16 -14.37 -3.81 -27.38
CA GLU A 16 -13.86 -2.61 -28.03
C GLU A 16 -13.31 -1.65 -26.97
N ILE A 17 -12.04 -1.26 -27.10
CA ILE A 17 -11.39 -0.33 -26.15
C ILE A 17 -11.71 1.10 -26.57
N HIS A 18 -12.67 1.71 -25.88
CA HIS A 18 -13.02 3.12 -26.05
C HIS A 18 -12.22 4.00 -25.09
N TYR A 19 -11.41 4.92 -25.64
CA TYR A 19 -10.68 5.89 -24.83
C TYR A 19 -11.62 7.00 -24.33
N HIS A 20 -11.63 7.20 -23.01
CA HIS A 20 -12.32 8.31 -22.37
C HIS A 20 -11.33 9.27 -21.72
N PRO A 21 -11.30 10.56 -22.12
CA PRO A 21 -10.43 11.57 -21.51
C PRO A 21 -10.68 11.67 -20.00
N GLY A 22 -9.61 11.81 -19.21
CA GLY A 22 -9.69 11.80 -17.74
C GLY A 22 -10.69 12.80 -17.14
N LYS A 23 -10.89 13.96 -17.79
CA LYS A 23 -11.88 14.97 -17.36
C LYS A 23 -13.34 14.49 -17.43
N ALA A 24 -13.64 13.56 -18.34
CA ALA A 24 -14.97 12.94 -18.48
C ALA A 24 -15.13 11.69 -17.60
N ASN A 25 -14.03 11.13 -17.09
CA ASN A 25 -14.04 9.97 -16.22
C ASN A 25 -14.34 10.34 -14.75
N VAL A 26 -15.42 11.10 -14.55
CA VAL A 26 -15.84 11.64 -13.26
C VAL A 26 -16.15 10.55 -12.23
N VAL A 27 -16.51 9.34 -12.70
CA VAL A 27 -16.79 8.18 -11.86
C VAL A 27 -15.49 7.64 -11.24
N ALA A 28 -14.45 7.40 -12.04
CA ALA A 28 -13.16 6.96 -11.49
C ALA A 28 -12.52 8.04 -10.60
N ASP A 29 -12.66 9.31 -10.98
CA ASP A 29 -12.22 10.47 -10.21
C ASP A 29 -12.99 10.59 -8.88
N ALA A 30 -14.31 10.32 -8.85
CA ALA A 30 -15.11 10.24 -7.62
C ALA A 30 -14.70 9.06 -6.71
N LEU A 31 -14.35 7.91 -7.28
CA LEU A 31 -13.84 6.77 -6.51
C LEU A 31 -12.43 7.01 -5.95
N SER A 32 -11.55 7.70 -6.70
CA SER A 32 -10.24 8.14 -6.22
C SER A 32 -10.36 9.24 -5.16
N ARG A 33 -11.45 10.01 -5.19
CA ARG A 33 -11.84 10.99 -4.17
C ARG A 33 -12.61 10.37 -3.01
N LYS A 34 -12.56 9.04 -2.80
CA LYS A 34 -12.97 8.51 -1.50
C LYS A 34 -12.14 9.27 -0.48
N ALA A 35 -12.78 10.22 0.20
CA ALA A 35 -12.19 10.89 1.33
C ALA A 35 -11.64 9.75 2.17
N HIS A 36 -10.38 9.84 2.59
CA HIS A 36 -9.92 9.02 3.68
C HIS A 36 -10.67 9.49 4.95
N CYS A 37 -11.99 9.34 4.96
CA CYS A 37 -12.87 9.57 6.08
C CYS A 37 -12.79 8.34 6.98
N ASN A 38 -11.60 8.11 7.52
CA ASN A 38 -11.49 7.84 8.93
C ASN A 38 -11.15 9.18 9.60
N PHE A 39 -12.00 10.19 9.35
CA PHE A 39 -11.95 11.49 10.00
C PHE A 39 -12.67 11.36 11.34
N ILE A 40 -12.14 10.52 12.21
CA ILE A 40 -12.23 10.78 13.63
C ILE A 40 -10.91 11.47 13.94
N GLU A 41 -10.96 12.62 14.58
CA GLU A 41 -9.81 13.41 15.06
C GLU A 41 -8.97 12.65 16.10
N ALA A 42 -8.60 11.41 15.83
CA ALA A 42 -7.80 10.58 16.69
C ALA A 42 -6.34 10.98 16.47
N ARG A 43 -5.78 11.69 17.45
CA ARG A 43 -4.33 11.78 17.60
C ARG A 43 -3.75 10.36 17.43
N PRO A 44 -2.67 10.18 16.66
CA PRO A 44 -2.10 8.86 16.46
C PRO A 44 -1.72 8.24 17.81
N THR A 45 -2.06 6.97 17.99
CA THR A 45 -1.74 6.23 19.22
C THR A 45 -0.23 6.19 19.39
N ILE A 46 0.25 6.69 20.54
CA ILE A 46 1.68 6.67 20.86
C ILE A 46 2.07 5.23 21.21
N VAL A 47 3.01 4.67 20.44
CA VAL A 47 3.50 3.31 20.66
C VAL A 47 4.74 3.36 21.55
N PRO A 48 4.73 2.70 22.72
CA PRO A 48 5.90 2.60 23.59
C PRO A 48 7.13 1.99 22.90
N LYS A 49 8.28 2.03 23.54
CA LYS A 49 9.52 1.38 23.06
C LYS A 49 9.50 -0.13 23.32
N ASP A 50 8.38 -0.76 23.00
CA ASP A 50 8.17 -2.20 23.01
C ASP A 50 8.48 -2.74 21.60
N MET A 51 9.49 -3.60 21.52
CA MET A 51 9.96 -4.16 20.26
C MET A 51 8.95 -5.12 19.64
N GLU A 52 8.25 -5.92 20.46
CA GLU A 52 7.29 -6.91 19.99
C GLU A 52 6.03 -6.24 19.45
N LEU A 53 5.55 -5.21 20.14
CA LEU A 53 4.40 -4.43 19.68
C LEU A 53 4.70 -3.71 18.36
N ARG A 54 5.84 -3.02 18.27
CA ARG A 54 6.24 -2.32 17.03
C ARG A 54 6.42 -3.31 15.88
N LYS A 55 7.04 -4.46 16.14
CA LYS A 55 7.21 -5.51 15.13
C LYS A 55 5.87 -6.02 14.62
N LYS A 56 4.90 -6.31 15.48
CA LYS A 56 3.54 -6.71 15.06
C LYS A 56 2.86 -5.67 14.17
N ILE A 57 3.00 -4.39 14.48
CA ILE A 57 2.47 -3.30 13.64
C ILE A 57 3.14 -3.29 12.26
N LEU A 58 4.46 -3.48 12.21
CA LEU A 58 5.22 -3.54 10.96
C LEU A 58 4.85 -4.79 10.13
N ASP A 59 4.77 -5.95 10.77
CA ASP A 59 4.37 -7.21 10.16
C ASP A 59 2.96 -7.11 9.56
N GLU A 60 1.98 -6.57 10.30
CA GLU A 60 0.62 -6.39 9.79
C GLU A 60 0.58 -5.46 8.57
N ALA A 61 1.33 -4.35 8.62
CA ALA A 61 1.35 -3.38 7.54
C ALA A 61 2.15 -3.82 6.31
N HIS A 62 2.98 -4.86 6.41
CA HIS A 62 3.90 -5.27 5.35
C HIS A 62 3.69 -6.68 4.81
N THR A 63 3.31 -7.62 5.68
CA THR A 63 3.23 -9.06 5.40
C THR A 63 1.80 -9.60 5.39
N SER A 64 0.81 -8.78 5.77
CA SER A 64 -0.59 -9.19 5.65
C SER A 64 -0.89 -9.56 4.20
N LEU A 65 -1.64 -10.66 3.99
CA LEU A 65 -1.89 -11.30 2.70
C LEU A 65 -2.38 -10.34 1.59
N PHE A 66 -2.94 -9.20 1.99
CA PHE A 66 -3.52 -8.21 1.09
C PHE A 66 -2.63 -6.97 0.87
N THR A 67 -1.50 -6.83 1.57
CA THR A 67 -0.76 -5.55 1.65
C THR A 67 0.21 -5.29 0.51
N MET A 68 0.41 -6.24 -0.42
CA MET A 68 1.30 -6.07 -1.59
C MET A 68 2.68 -5.49 -1.24
N HIS A 69 3.27 -5.90 -0.11
CA HIS A 69 4.61 -5.49 0.36
C HIS A 69 4.94 -4.02 0.08
N PRO A 70 4.26 -3.07 0.76
CA PRO A 70 4.40 -1.66 0.46
C PRO A 70 5.83 -1.19 0.77
N GLY A 71 6.38 -0.37 -0.13
CA GLY A 71 7.67 0.27 0.11
C GLY A 71 7.64 1.23 1.32
N SER A 72 8.81 1.57 1.85
CA SER A 72 8.96 2.30 3.11
C SER A 72 8.17 3.62 3.17
N ASN A 73 8.11 4.36 2.06
CA ASN A 73 7.37 5.61 2.00
C ASN A 73 5.85 5.39 2.14
N LYS A 74 5.29 4.42 1.41
CA LYS A 74 3.85 4.11 1.49
C LYS A 74 3.49 3.61 2.88
N MET A 75 4.28 2.68 3.40
CA MET A 75 4.10 2.11 4.74
C MET A 75 4.12 3.20 5.83
N TYR A 76 5.02 4.18 5.74
CA TYR A 76 5.03 5.34 6.65
C TYR A 76 3.78 6.22 6.53
N GLN A 77 3.32 6.52 5.31
CA GLN A 77 2.13 7.35 5.07
C GLN A 77 0.85 6.71 5.58
N ASP A 78 0.78 5.38 5.57
CA ASP A 78 -0.37 4.61 6.07
C ASP A 78 -0.35 4.52 7.60
N LEU A 79 0.81 4.17 8.19
CA LEU A 79 0.94 4.00 9.63
C LEU A 79 0.81 5.32 10.40
N LYS A 80 1.33 6.44 9.87
CA LYS A 80 1.29 7.74 10.55
C LYS A 80 -0.13 8.26 10.83
N GLN A 81 -1.14 7.71 10.13
CA GLN A 81 -2.54 8.08 10.33
C GLN A 81 -3.11 7.49 11.62
N LYS A 82 -2.54 6.38 12.11
CA LYS A 82 -3.05 5.62 13.26
C LYS A 82 -2.06 5.54 14.43
N PHE A 83 -0.76 5.54 14.15
CA PHE A 83 0.28 5.28 15.13
C PHE A 83 1.43 6.28 15.04
N TRP A 84 2.11 6.51 16.16
CA TRP A 84 3.32 7.33 16.22
C TRP A 84 4.31 6.81 17.25
N TRP A 85 5.61 6.83 16.91
CA TRP A 85 6.71 6.61 17.85
C TRP A 85 8.02 7.27 17.39
N THR A 86 8.97 7.38 18.32
CA THR A 86 10.29 7.96 18.04
C THR A 86 11.04 7.16 16.97
N ARG A 87 11.50 7.86 15.92
CA ARG A 87 12.25 7.28 14.79
C ARG A 87 11.45 6.27 13.94
N MET A 88 10.12 6.32 13.97
CA MET A 88 9.22 5.45 13.19
C MET A 88 9.62 5.31 11.72
N LYS A 89 9.85 6.42 11.01
CA LYS A 89 10.25 6.41 9.59
C LYS A 89 11.53 5.59 9.34
N ARG A 90 12.49 5.65 10.27
CA ARG A 90 13.77 4.94 10.16
C ARG A 90 13.60 3.45 10.46
N GLU A 91 12.78 3.11 11.44
CA GLU A 91 12.46 1.71 11.75
C GLU A 91 11.72 1.04 10.61
N ILE A 92 10.76 1.72 9.99
CA ILE A 92 10.06 1.26 8.77
C ILE A 92 11.06 1.05 7.61
N ALA A 93 11.95 2.01 7.38
CA ALA A 93 12.95 1.88 6.30
C ALA A 93 13.86 0.66 6.50
N LYS A 94 14.32 0.44 7.74
CA LYS A 94 15.13 -0.73 8.09
C LYS A 94 14.35 -2.03 7.86
N TYR A 95 13.13 -2.12 8.39
CA TYR A 95 12.28 -3.30 8.27
C TYR A 95 12.02 -3.69 6.80
N VAL A 96 11.63 -2.73 5.95
CA VAL A 96 11.39 -3.00 4.53
C VAL A 96 12.67 -3.39 3.78
N SER A 97 13.83 -2.85 4.17
CA SER A 97 15.13 -3.23 3.56
C SER A 97 15.59 -4.66 3.92
N GLU A 98 15.08 -5.19 5.03
CA GLU A 98 15.32 -6.56 5.50
C GLU A 98 14.33 -7.57 4.90
N CYS A 99 13.29 -7.12 4.18
CA CYS A 99 12.35 -8.01 3.50
C CYS A 99 12.96 -8.58 2.19
N ASP A 100 13.05 -9.90 2.11
CA ASP A 100 13.61 -10.61 0.94
C ASP A 100 12.76 -10.36 -0.32
N ILE A 101 11.44 -10.42 -0.21
CA ILE A 101 10.51 -10.17 -1.33
C ILE A 101 10.71 -8.75 -1.90
N CYS A 102 10.84 -7.75 -1.03
CA CYS A 102 11.09 -6.37 -1.47
C CYS A 102 12.48 -6.18 -2.08
N ARG A 103 13.46 -6.98 -1.65
CA ARG A 103 14.84 -6.91 -2.15
C ARG A 103 14.94 -7.48 -3.56
N GLU A 104 14.29 -8.61 -3.82
CA GLU A 104 14.26 -9.26 -5.13
C GLU A 104 13.51 -8.43 -6.19
N LEU A 105 12.47 -7.69 -5.77
CA LEU A 105 11.64 -6.88 -6.66
C LEU A 105 12.19 -5.45 -6.89
N LYS A 106 13.33 -5.08 -6.29
CA LYS A 106 13.96 -3.79 -6.60
C LYS A 106 14.41 -3.78 -8.05
N PRO A 107 14.01 -2.78 -8.86
CA PRO A 107 14.50 -2.64 -10.22
C PRO A 107 16.03 -2.57 -10.20
N ILE A 108 16.68 -3.41 -11.00
CA ILE A 108 18.10 -3.22 -11.34
C ILE A 108 18.14 -1.91 -12.12
N THR A 109 18.78 -0.90 -11.53
CA THR A 109 18.98 0.42 -12.14
C THR A 109 20.40 0.50 -12.67
#